data_AF-A0A3D2PZX5-F1
#
_entry.id   AF-A0A3D2PZX5-F1
#
_cell.length_a   1.000
_cell.length_b   1.000
_cell.length_c   1.000
_cell.angle_alpha   90.00
_cell.angle_beta   90.00
_cell.angle_gamma   90.00
#
_symmetry.space_group_name_H-M   'P 1'
#
loop_
_entity.id
_entity.type
_entity.pdbx_description
1 polymer ?
#
loop_
_entity_poly.entity_id
_entity_poly.type
_entity_poly.pdbx_seq_one_letter_code
_entity_poly.pdbx_strand_id
1 'polypeptide(L)'
;MPQRRYVLILIFFLALSLAAGLYTGGQRYLRETKHRQVEVAMLYEDIKTLAELTGKKPVQVMQLFKQNGLTTVFLKEATLDERKANAEILEIDSSTPFITAEFAFLTAQGLQLIIEQEGPYAPWLRELAAVSPYNTGVYFITRREDTLLQLAGQLKAKTKVAQTFFLKDGYLAVYTPASFATLRGMGLGFSQTALQE
;
A
#
# COMPACT_ATOMS: atom_id res chain seq x y z
N MET A 1 25.63 -34.39 -64.94
CA MET A 1 25.33 -35.02 -63.63
C MET A 1 25.26 -34.09 -62.39
N PRO A 2 25.27 -32.73 -62.44
CA PRO A 2 25.20 -31.92 -61.22
C PRO A 2 23.76 -31.62 -60.73
N GLN A 3 22.77 -31.54 -61.62
CA GLN A 3 21.39 -31.16 -61.28
C GLN A 3 20.72 -32.04 -60.22
N ARG A 4 20.92 -33.36 -60.29
CA ARG A 4 20.33 -34.32 -59.34
C ARG A 4 20.86 -34.14 -57.91
N ARG A 5 22.12 -33.71 -57.77
CA ARG A 5 22.73 -33.43 -56.46
C ARG A 5 22.17 -32.14 -55.84
N TYR A 6 21.95 -31.10 -56.64
CA TYR A 6 21.32 -29.86 -56.18
C TYR A 6 19.87 -30.08 -55.72
N VAL A 7 19.09 -30.84 -56.48
CA VAL A 7 17.71 -31.18 -56.10
C VAL A 7 17.68 -31.98 -54.79
N LEU A 8 18.60 -32.93 -54.60
CA LEU A 8 18.72 -33.68 -53.33
C LEU A 8 19.07 -32.77 -52.14
N ILE A 9 19.98 -31.81 -52.31
CA ILE A 9 20.33 -30.85 -51.26
C ILE A 9 19.13 -29.96 -50.93
N LEU A 10 18.39 -29.49 -51.94
CA LEU A 10 17.18 -28.69 -51.76
C LEU A 10 16.08 -29.45 -50.99
N ILE A 11 15.85 -30.72 -51.35
CA ILE A 11 14.90 -31.59 -50.66
C ILE A 11 15.33 -31.82 -49.21
N PHE A 12 16.63 -31.98 -48.95
CA PHE A 12 17.15 -32.14 -47.60
C PHE A 12 16.87 -30.90 -46.73
N PHE A 13 17.15 -29.69 -47.24
CA PHE A 13 16.84 -28.45 -46.52
C PHE A 13 15.33 -28.28 -46.28
N LEU A 14 14.51 -28.63 -47.27
CA LEU A 14 13.05 -28.58 -47.13
C LEU A 14 12.56 -29.53 -46.04
N ALA A 15 13.01 -30.79 -46.05
CA ALA A 15 12.68 -31.78 -45.02
C ALA A 15 13.15 -31.35 -43.62
N LEU A 16 14.36 -30.79 -43.53
CA LEU A 16 14.93 -30.30 -42.27
C LEU A 16 14.11 -29.15 -41.69
N SER A 17 13.68 -28.20 -42.54
CA SER A 17 12.84 -27.07 -42.13
C SER A 17 11.45 -27.52 -41.66
N LEU A 18 10.86 -28.52 -42.33
CA LEU A 18 9.57 -29.09 -41.96
C LEU A 18 9.64 -29.79 -40.59
N ALA A 19 10.70 -30.59 -40.38
CA ALA A 19 10.94 -31.28 -39.12
C ALA A 19 11.15 -30.29 -37.95
N ALA A 20 11.89 -29.21 -38.17
CA ALA A 20 12.08 -28.15 -37.18
C ALA A 20 10.76 -27.43 -36.85
N GLY A 21 9.90 -27.18 -37.84
CA GLY A 21 8.55 -26.61 -37.64
C GLY A 21 7.65 -27.51 -36.78
N LEU A 22 7.64 -28.81 -37.06
CA LEU A 22 6.87 -29.78 -36.28
C LEU A 22 7.39 -29.92 -34.84
N TYR A 23 8.71 -29.93 -34.65
CA TYR A 23 9.33 -30.02 -33.33
C TYR A 23 9.02 -28.78 -32.47
N THR A 24 9.17 -27.58 -33.04
CA THR A 24 8.86 -26.32 -32.34
C THR A 24 7.37 -26.17 -32.05
N GLY A 25 6.50 -26.58 -32.98
CA GLY A 25 5.05 -26.62 -32.77
C GLY A 25 4.63 -27.58 -31.65
N GLY A 26 5.20 -28.78 -31.62
CA GLY A 26 4.94 -29.77 -30.57
C GLY A 26 5.40 -29.31 -29.18
N GLN A 27 6.60 -28.72 -29.10
CA GLN A 27 7.11 -28.11 -27.87
C GLN A 27 6.19 -26.99 -27.36
N ARG A 28 5.67 -26.15 -28.26
CA ARG A 28 4.75 -25.08 -27.92
C ARG A 28 3.42 -25.62 -27.38
N TYR A 29 2.84 -26.62 -28.04
CA TYR A 29 1.59 -27.26 -27.60
C TYR A 29 1.71 -27.88 -26.20
N LEU A 30 2.83 -28.56 -25.90
CA LEU A 30 3.09 -29.15 -24.59
C LEU A 30 3.29 -28.09 -23.49
N ARG A 31 3.82 -26.92 -23.82
CA ARG A 31 3.99 -25.81 -22.87
C ARG A 31 2.67 -25.07 -22.61
N GLU A 32 1.87 -24.83 -23.65
CA GLU A 32 0.57 -24.16 -23.55
C GLU A 32 -0.46 -25.00 -22.80
N THR A 33 -0.43 -26.33 -22.93
CA THR A 33 -1.29 -27.24 -22.15
C THR A 33 -0.95 -27.25 -20.65
N LYS A 34 0.32 -27.05 -20.28
CA LYS A 34 0.75 -26.94 -18.88
C LYS A 34 0.54 -25.55 -18.25
N HIS A 35 0.46 -24.47 -19.04
CA HIS A 35 0.37 -23.09 -18.54
C HIS A 35 -1.05 -22.51 -18.55
N ARG A 36 -2.09 -23.34 -18.66
CA ARG A 36 -3.50 -22.92 -18.47
C ARG A 36 -3.92 -22.79 -17.00
N GLN A 37 -2.97 -22.64 -16.08
CA GLN A 37 -3.31 -22.27 -14.70
C GLN A 37 -3.60 -20.78 -14.68
N VAL A 38 -4.87 -20.43 -14.49
CA VAL A 38 -5.30 -19.06 -14.26
C VAL A 38 -4.71 -18.64 -12.92
N GLU A 39 -3.76 -17.71 -12.94
CA GLU A 39 -3.24 -17.08 -11.73
C GLU A 39 -4.37 -16.22 -11.14
N VAL A 40 -4.96 -16.69 -10.05
CA VAL A 40 -6.01 -15.94 -9.35
C VAL A 40 -5.33 -15.16 -8.23
N ALA A 41 -5.57 -13.86 -8.21
CA ALA A 41 -5.12 -12.98 -7.13
C ALA A 41 -6.33 -12.45 -6.36
N MET A 42 -6.18 -12.33 -5.04
CA MET A 42 -7.26 -11.90 -4.14
C MET A 42 -6.72 -10.91 -3.11
N LEU A 43 -7.57 -10.00 -2.65
CA LEU A 43 -7.20 -9.05 -1.59
C LEU A 43 -7.18 -9.77 -0.24
N TYR A 44 -6.26 -9.39 0.65
CA TYR A 44 -6.19 -9.96 2.00
C TYR A 44 -7.49 -9.71 2.80
N GLU A 45 -8.15 -8.58 2.57
CA GLU A 45 -9.44 -8.25 3.18
C GLU A 45 -10.54 -9.27 2.80
N ASP A 46 -10.54 -9.75 1.55
CA ASP A 46 -11.48 -10.78 1.11
C ASP A 46 -11.18 -12.11 1.80
N ILE A 47 -9.90 -12.45 1.98
CA ILE A 47 -9.47 -13.64 2.72
C ILE A 47 -9.87 -13.55 4.19
N LYS A 48 -9.73 -12.38 4.81
CA LYS A 48 -10.15 -12.13 6.21
C LYS A 48 -11.67 -12.26 6.35
N THR A 49 -12.43 -11.66 5.43
CA THR A 49 -13.89 -11.79 5.37
C THR A 49 -14.33 -13.25 5.20
N LEU A 50 -13.66 -13.99 4.32
CA LEU A 50 -13.93 -15.42 4.11
C LEU A 50 -13.55 -16.25 5.34
N ALA A 51 -12.48 -15.89 6.03
CA ALA A 51 -12.07 -16.53 7.28
C ALA A 51 -13.12 -16.34 8.37
N GLU A 52 -13.66 -15.13 8.51
CA GLU A 52 -14.76 -14.81 9.43
C GLU A 52 -16.04 -15.58 9.08
N LEU A 53 -16.45 -15.57 7.80
CA LEU A 53 -17.64 -16.28 7.34
C LEU A 53 -17.54 -17.80 7.51
N THR A 54 -16.33 -18.36 7.41
CA THR A 54 -16.10 -19.81 7.50
C THR A 54 -15.66 -20.27 8.89
N GLY A 55 -15.48 -19.35 9.84
CA GLY A 55 -14.95 -19.63 11.18
C GLY A 55 -13.53 -20.21 11.16
N LYS A 56 -12.76 -19.96 10.10
CA LYS A 56 -11.38 -20.43 9.94
C LYS A 56 -10.39 -19.32 10.24
N LYS A 57 -9.14 -19.67 10.49
CA LYS A 57 -8.07 -18.67 10.57
C LYS A 57 -7.69 -18.21 9.15
N PRO A 58 -7.35 -16.92 8.93
CA PRO A 58 -6.96 -16.40 7.61
C PRO A 58 -5.87 -17.25 6.92
N VAL A 59 -4.87 -17.70 7.68
CA VAL A 59 -3.79 -18.58 7.18
C VAL A 59 -4.31 -19.90 6.61
N GLN A 60 -5.34 -20.49 7.23
CA GLN A 60 -5.94 -21.76 6.75
C GLN A 60 -6.71 -21.54 5.45
N VAL A 61 -7.39 -20.39 5.34
CA VAL A 61 -8.09 -19.98 4.13
C VAL A 61 -7.10 -19.72 3.00
N MET A 62 -6.01 -18.99 3.27
CA MET A 62 -4.91 -18.78 2.32
C MET A 62 -4.31 -20.11 1.84
N GLN A 63 -4.07 -21.06 2.73
CA GLN A 63 -3.52 -22.36 2.38
C GLN A 63 -4.46 -23.17 1.50
N LEU A 64 -5.77 -23.12 1.78
CA LEU A 64 -6.80 -23.73 0.95
C LEU A 64 -6.86 -23.09 -0.45
N PHE A 65 -6.86 -21.75 -0.52
CA PHE A 65 -6.88 -21.04 -1.79
C PHE A 65 -5.59 -21.26 -2.59
N LYS A 66 -4.43 -21.34 -1.93
CA LYS A 66 -3.15 -21.69 -2.57
C LYS A 66 -3.17 -23.09 -3.20
N GLN A 67 -3.79 -24.06 -2.54
CA GLN A 67 -3.98 -25.40 -3.09
C GLN A 67 -4.94 -25.42 -4.30
N ASN A 68 -5.81 -24.42 -4.42
CA ASN A 68 -6.81 -24.30 -5.48
C ASN A 68 -6.44 -23.25 -6.56
N GLY A 69 -5.19 -22.78 -6.60
CA GLY A 69 -4.69 -21.91 -7.68
C GLY A 69 -4.61 -20.42 -7.37
N LEU A 70 -4.84 -20.00 -6.12
CA LEU A 70 -4.53 -18.63 -5.69
C LEU A 70 -3.02 -18.46 -5.49
N THR A 71 -2.36 -17.75 -6.39
CA THR A 71 -0.90 -17.58 -6.37
C THR A 71 -0.47 -16.32 -5.63
N THR A 72 -1.33 -15.30 -5.57
CA THR A 72 -0.97 -13.97 -5.05
C THR A 72 -2.05 -13.41 -4.14
N VAL A 73 -1.64 -12.87 -2.99
CA VAL A 73 -2.50 -12.10 -2.09
C VAL A 73 -2.03 -10.65 -2.10
N PHE A 74 -2.93 -9.72 -2.40
CA PHE A 74 -2.64 -8.29 -2.37
C PHE A 74 -3.05 -7.70 -1.02
N LEU A 75 -2.13 -6.98 -0.38
CA LEU A 75 -2.45 -6.13 0.77
C LEU A 75 -2.78 -4.73 0.25
N LYS A 76 -3.99 -4.25 0.55
CA LYS A 76 -4.39 -2.89 0.23
C LYS A 76 -3.81 -1.94 1.28
N GLU A 77 -3.24 -0.81 0.84
CA GLU A 77 -2.84 0.24 1.78
C GLU A 77 -4.10 0.87 2.38
N ALA A 78 -4.17 0.89 3.71
CA ALA A 78 -5.31 1.48 4.39
C ALA A 78 -5.38 3.00 4.14
N THR A 79 -6.56 3.47 3.79
CA THR A 79 -6.89 4.89 3.59
C THR A 79 -7.15 5.59 4.92
N LEU A 80 -7.18 6.93 4.92
CA LEU A 80 -7.49 7.69 6.15
C LEU A 80 -8.85 7.35 6.75
N ASP A 81 -9.87 7.16 5.91
CA ASP A 81 -11.21 6.80 6.37
C ASP A 81 -11.24 5.40 7.00
N GLU A 82 -10.56 4.42 6.39
CA GLU A 82 -10.47 3.06 6.93
C GLU A 82 -9.73 3.04 8.26
N ARG A 83 -8.63 3.78 8.38
CA ARG A 83 -7.87 3.87 9.64
C ARG A 83 -8.61 4.65 10.72
N LYS A 84 -9.44 5.64 10.36
CA LYS A 84 -10.36 6.32 11.28
C LYS A 84 -11.47 5.38 11.75
N ALA A 85 -12.06 4.60 10.84
CA ALA A 85 -13.10 3.62 11.17
C ALA A 85 -12.58 2.52 12.12
N ASN A 86 -11.32 2.11 11.95
CA ASN A 86 -10.65 1.13 12.81
C ASN A 86 -10.09 1.72 14.12
N ALA A 87 -10.37 3.01 14.43
CA ALA A 87 -9.87 3.74 15.58
C ALA A 87 -8.32 3.78 15.70
N GLU A 88 -7.59 3.54 14.60
CA GLU A 88 -6.13 3.65 14.56
C GLU A 88 -5.64 5.10 14.48
N ILE A 89 -6.50 5.98 13.97
CA ILE A 89 -6.23 7.41 13.85
C ILE A 89 -7.42 8.16 14.43
N LEU A 90 -7.13 9.10 15.33
CA LEU A 90 -8.13 10.05 15.81
C LEU A 90 -8.00 11.37 15.04
N GLU A 91 -9.14 11.85 14.53
CA GLU A 91 -9.25 13.24 14.10
C GLU A 91 -9.33 14.09 15.35
N ILE A 92 -8.39 15.01 15.52
CA ILE A 92 -8.41 15.91 16.66
C ILE A 92 -9.25 17.11 16.27
N ASP A 93 -10.41 17.20 16.88
CA ASP A 93 -11.25 18.40 16.85
C ASP A 93 -11.38 18.94 18.29
N SER A 94 -11.97 20.13 18.40
CA SER A 94 -12.39 20.84 19.61
C SER A 94 -13.08 20.02 20.71
N SER A 95 -13.57 18.82 20.39
CA SER A 95 -14.29 17.93 21.32
C SER A 95 -13.45 16.73 21.82
N THR A 96 -12.23 16.56 21.32
CA THR A 96 -11.40 15.38 21.57
C THR A 96 -10.04 15.78 22.14
N PRO A 97 -9.79 15.56 23.44
CA PRO A 97 -8.49 15.88 24.03
C PRO A 97 -7.40 14.98 23.43
N PHE A 98 -6.32 15.61 22.98
CA PHE A 98 -5.19 14.94 22.31
C PHE A 98 -4.42 13.96 23.21
N ILE A 99 -4.70 13.97 24.50
CA ILE A 99 -3.94 13.26 25.55
C ILE A 99 -4.01 11.73 25.38
N THR A 100 -4.99 11.20 24.66
CA THR A 100 -5.24 9.75 24.56
C THR A 100 -4.83 9.10 23.23
N ALA A 101 -4.44 9.86 22.21
CA ALA A 101 -4.18 9.33 20.87
C ALA A 101 -2.68 9.08 20.62
N GLU A 102 -2.28 7.84 20.30
CA GLU A 102 -0.90 7.54 19.88
C GLU A 102 -0.58 8.03 18.46
N PHE A 103 -1.61 8.17 17.63
CA PHE A 103 -1.53 8.66 16.27
C PHE A 103 -2.82 9.42 15.92
N ALA A 104 -2.67 10.61 15.36
CA ALA A 104 -3.80 11.48 15.08
C ALA A 104 -3.48 12.45 13.93
N PHE A 105 -4.52 13.09 13.40
CA PHE A 105 -4.35 14.12 12.38
C PHE A 105 -5.15 15.37 12.70
N LEU A 106 -4.73 16.47 12.08
CA LEU A 106 -5.19 17.80 12.34
C LEU A 106 -5.11 18.62 11.05
N THR A 107 -6.19 19.31 10.68
CA THR A 107 -6.12 20.27 9.57
C THR A 107 -5.44 21.55 10.05
N ALA A 108 -4.87 22.34 9.13
CA ALA A 108 -4.31 23.65 9.49
C ALA A 108 -5.34 24.58 10.17
N GLN A 109 -6.63 24.45 9.82
CA GLN A 109 -7.72 25.17 10.49
C GLN A 109 -7.98 24.62 11.90
N GLY A 110 -8.00 23.30 12.07
CA GLY A 110 -8.14 22.65 13.37
C GLY A 110 -6.99 22.98 14.31
N LEU A 111 -5.77 23.13 13.78
CA LEU A 111 -4.60 23.54 14.56
C LEU A 111 -4.79 24.89 15.24
N GLN A 112 -5.27 25.90 14.51
CA GLN A 112 -5.54 27.23 15.07
C GLN A 112 -6.56 27.15 16.21
N LEU A 113 -7.65 26.42 15.98
CA LEU A 113 -8.72 26.29 16.95
C LEU A 113 -8.29 25.57 18.23
N ILE A 114 -7.48 24.52 18.10
CA ILE A 114 -6.95 23.76 19.25
C ILE A 114 -5.85 24.54 19.99
N ILE A 115 -5.05 25.37 19.31
CA ILE A 115 -4.12 26.28 20.00
C ILE A 115 -4.87 27.30 20.87
N GLU A 116 -5.98 27.84 20.38
CA GLU A 116 -6.79 28.79 21.14
C GLU A 116 -7.38 28.15 22.41
N GLN A 117 -7.78 26.88 22.33
CA GLN A 117 -8.41 26.16 23.44
C GLN A 117 -7.40 25.51 24.40
N GLU A 118 -6.42 24.79 23.86
CA GLU A 118 -5.48 23.93 24.62
C GLU A 118 -4.05 24.45 24.62
N GLY A 119 -3.72 25.45 23.79
CA GLY A 119 -2.36 26.02 23.70
C GLY A 119 -1.76 26.50 25.03
N PRO A 120 -2.51 26.96 26.05
CA PRO A 120 -1.96 27.23 27.39
C PRO A 120 -1.43 25.99 28.12
N TYR A 121 -1.96 24.80 27.81
CA TYR A 121 -1.70 23.55 28.52
C TYR A 121 -0.82 22.58 27.71
N ALA A 122 -0.59 22.86 26.42
CA ALA A 122 0.18 22.02 25.51
C ALA A 122 1.26 22.84 24.77
N PRO A 123 2.50 22.91 25.29
CA PRO A 123 3.60 23.68 24.69
C PRO A 123 3.97 23.24 23.26
N TRP A 124 3.87 21.94 22.98
CA TRP A 124 4.16 21.36 21.66
C TRP A 124 3.24 21.90 20.54
N LEU A 125 1.99 22.27 20.85
CA LEU A 125 1.06 22.88 19.88
C LEU A 125 1.53 24.25 19.43
N ARG A 126 2.02 25.07 20.38
CA ARG A 126 2.55 26.41 20.08
C ARG A 126 3.82 26.33 19.25
N GLU A 127 4.68 25.36 19.57
CA GLU A 127 5.89 25.09 18.80
C GLU A 127 5.54 24.70 17.36
N LEU A 128 4.60 23.76 17.19
CA LEU A 128 4.11 23.35 15.88
C LEU A 128 3.52 24.53 15.09
N ALA A 129 2.77 25.42 15.75
CA ALA A 129 2.22 26.63 15.14
C ALA A 129 3.32 27.60 14.66
N ALA A 130 4.40 27.74 15.44
CA ALA A 130 5.49 28.65 15.12
C ALA A 130 6.34 28.17 13.94
N VAL A 131 6.46 26.85 13.76
CA VAL A 131 7.22 26.22 12.66
C VAL A 131 6.35 25.80 11.47
N SER A 132 5.02 25.88 11.63
CA SER A 132 4.02 25.55 10.61
C SER A 132 4.18 26.48 9.40
N PRO A 133 4.59 25.96 8.22
CA PRO A 133 4.94 26.81 7.09
C PRO A 133 3.71 27.30 6.30
N TYR A 134 2.53 26.75 6.57
CA TYR A 134 1.34 27.01 5.76
C TYR A 134 0.04 27.02 6.58
N ASN A 135 -0.88 27.91 6.21
CA ASN A 135 -2.23 28.00 6.78
C ASN A 135 -3.21 26.97 6.18
N THR A 136 -2.71 26.07 5.34
CA THR A 136 -3.49 25.06 4.61
C THR A 136 -2.74 23.74 4.59
N GLY A 137 -3.47 22.64 4.67
CA GLY A 137 -2.91 21.29 4.65
C GLY A 137 -3.27 20.49 5.88
N VAL A 138 -2.58 19.36 6.07
CA VAL A 138 -2.84 18.41 7.14
C VAL A 138 -1.55 18.08 7.87
N TYR A 139 -1.64 18.07 9.20
CA TYR A 139 -0.62 17.64 10.12
C TYR A 139 -0.99 16.26 10.65
N PHE A 140 -0.07 15.32 10.62
CA PHE A 140 -0.16 14.04 11.30
C PHE A 140 0.75 14.07 12.50
N ILE A 141 0.25 13.67 13.66
CA ILE A 141 0.98 13.77 14.91
C ILE A 141 1.04 12.38 15.55
N THR A 142 2.22 12.01 16.06
CA THR A 142 2.46 10.74 16.72
C THR A 142 3.55 10.88 17.78
N ARG A 143 3.64 9.90 18.68
CA ARG A 143 4.76 9.76 19.63
C ARG A 143 5.81 8.73 19.18
N ARG A 144 5.55 8.01 18.08
CA ARG A 144 6.43 6.95 17.57
C ARG A 144 7.23 7.43 16.37
N GLU A 145 8.55 7.40 16.48
CA GLU A 145 9.46 7.84 15.43
C GLU A 145 9.36 7.00 14.16
N ASP A 146 9.26 5.67 14.30
CA ASP A 146 9.10 4.77 13.16
C ASP A 146 7.84 5.11 12.33
N THR A 147 6.73 5.38 13.02
CA THR A 147 5.46 5.78 12.39
C THR A 147 5.61 7.12 11.66
N LEU A 148 6.31 8.08 12.26
CA LEU A 148 6.59 9.38 11.63
C LEU A 148 7.41 9.21 10.35
N LEU A 149 8.52 8.48 10.41
CA LEU A 149 9.44 8.31 9.29
C LEU A 149 8.77 7.56 8.13
N GLN A 150 8.00 6.52 8.43
CA GLN A 150 7.22 5.79 7.42
C GLN A 150 6.21 6.71 6.73
N LEU A 151 5.45 7.47 7.53
CA LEU A 151 4.41 8.36 7.00
C LEU A 151 5.00 9.54 6.22
N ALA A 152 6.12 10.10 6.69
CA ALA A 152 6.85 11.14 5.97
C ALA A 152 7.40 10.64 4.63
N GLY A 153 7.92 9.43 4.58
CA GLY A 153 8.35 8.79 3.33
C GLY A 153 7.21 8.63 2.33
N GLN A 154 6.07 8.11 2.80
CA GLN A 154 4.87 7.91 1.98
C GLN A 154 4.26 9.22 1.49
N LEU A 155 4.11 10.20 2.38
CA LEU A 155 3.62 11.53 2.01
C LEU A 155 4.57 12.21 1.03
N LYS A 156 5.89 12.18 1.27
CA LYS A 156 6.86 12.76 0.34
C LYS A 156 6.76 12.15 -1.06
N ALA A 157 6.57 10.84 -1.15
CA ALA A 157 6.39 10.15 -2.43
C ALA A 157 5.09 10.56 -3.15
N LYS A 158 3.99 10.77 -2.41
CA LYS A 158 2.66 10.99 -2.99
C LYS A 158 2.29 12.47 -3.17
N THR A 159 2.72 13.33 -2.26
CA THR A 159 2.42 14.78 -2.26
C THR A 159 3.61 15.64 -2.68
N LYS A 160 4.77 15.04 -2.98
CA LYS A 160 6.06 15.67 -3.35
C LYS A 160 6.70 16.54 -2.27
N VAL A 161 5.90 17.05 -1.33
CA VAL A 161 6.29 17.88 -0.21
C VAL A 161 5.76 17.23 1.06
N ALA A 162 6.66 16.87 1.96
CA ALA A 162 6.36 16.49 3.34
C ALA A 162 7.47 17.05 4.24
N GLN A 163 7.10 17.64 5.37
CA GLN A 163 8.04 18.20 6.33
C GLN A 163 7.79 17.60 7.70
N THR A 164 8.85 17.14 8.37
CA THR A 164 8.79 16.55 9.70
C THR A 164 9.23 17.55 10.75
N PHE A 165 8.56 17.55 11.88
CA PHE A 165 8.82 18.39 13.04
C PHE A 165 8.99 17.49 14.26
N PHE A 166 10.05 17.75 15.02
CA PHE A 166 10.31 17.15 16.31
C PHE A 166 9.92 18.20 17.35
N LEU A 167 8.88 17.91 18.11
CA LEU A 167 8.27 18.84 19.06
C LEU A 167 8.61 18.42 20.48
N LYS A 168 8.38 19.35 21.42
CA LYS A 168 8.47 19.06 22.85
C LYS A 168 7.56 17.92 23.30
N ASP A 169 7.85 17.39 24.48
CA ASP A 169 7.09 16.33 25.14
C ASP A 169 7.02 15.00 24.34
N GLY A 170 8.01 14.78 23.46
CA GLY A 170 8.13 13.55 22.67
C GLY A 170 7.13 13.46 21.51
N TYR A 171 6.48 14.58 21.16
CA TYR A 171 5.58 14.62 20.01
C TYR A 171 6.33 14.85 18.71
N LEU A 172 5.87 14.17 17.68
CA LEU A 172 6.43 14.21 16.35
C LEU A 172 5.30 14.54 15.38
N ALA A 173 5.53 15.48 14.47
CA ALA A 173 4.53 15.87 13.50
C ALA A 173 5.08 15.80 12.08
N VAL A 174 4.24 15.44 11.12
CA VAL A 174 4.55 15.55 9.70
C VAL A 174 3.45 16.31 8.99
N TYR A 175 3.86 17.33 8.25
CA TYR A 175 3.00 18.19 7.48
C TYR A 175 3.01 17.80 6.00
N THR A 176 1.84 17.93 5.37
CA THR A 176 1.70 17.92 3.92
C THR A 176 0.76 19.04 3.45
N PRO A 177 1.06 19.72 2.33
CA PRO A 177 0.20 20.75 1.76
C PRO A 177 -1.04 20.17 1.06
N ALA A 178 -1.14 18.85 0.91
CA ALA A 178 -2.32 18.23 0.36
C ALA A 178 -3.56 18.48 1.25
N SER A 179 -4.69 18.74 0.61
CA SER A 179 -5.96 18.90 1.33
C SER A 179 -6.42 17.57 1.92
N PHE A 180 -7.19 17.62 3.01
CA PHE A 180 -7.79 16.42 3.59
C PHE A 180 -8.60 15.62 2.57
N ALA A 181 -9.37 16.29 1.70
CA ALA A 181 -10.13 15.64 0.63
C ALA A 181 -9.26 14.83 -0.33
N THR A 182 -8.04 15.31 -0.62
CA THR A 182 -7.07 14.61 -1.46
C THR A 182 -6.44 13.41 -0.74
N LEU A 183 -6.21 13.52 0.56
CA LEU A 183 -5.59 12.46 1.37
C LEU A 183 -6.59 11.37 1.78
N ARG A 184 -7.88 11.70 1.82
CA ARG A 184 -8.96 10.82 2.28
C ARG A 184 -8.99 9.47 1.55
N GLY A 185 -8.89 9.50 0.22
CA GLY A 185 -8.83 8.31 -0.62
C GLY A 185 -7.41 7.82 -0.92
N MET A 186 -6.38 8.43 -0.32
CA MET A 186 -4.99 8.09 -0.57
C MET A 186 -4.54 7.07 0.48
N GLY A 187 -4.01 5.93 0.04
CA GLY A 187 -3.36 4.98 0.97
C GLY A 187 -2.19 5.67 1.68
N LEU A 188 -2.09 5.55 3.01
CA LEU A 188 -1.01 6.19 3.78
C LEU A 188 0.06 5.20 4.25
N GLY A 189 0.14 4.06 3.56
CA GLY A 189 0.99 2.93 3.94
C GLY A 189 0.33 2.01 4.97
N PHE A 190 1.03 0.92 5.28
CA PHE A 190 0.54 -0.13 6.17
C PHE A 190 0.83 0.21 7.64
N SER A 191 -0.16 0.07 8.52
CA SER A 191 0.08 0.11 9.97
C SER A 191 0.94 -1.09 10.36
N GLN A 192 1.85 -0.95 11.33
CA GLN A 192 2.65 -2.10 11.81
C GLN A 192 1.75 -3.22 12.35
N THR A 193 0.58 -2.88 12.88
CA THR A 193 -0.46 -3.83 13.30
C THR A 193 -0.95 -4.67 12.12
N ALA A 194 -1.17 -4.07 10.95
CA ALA A 194 -1.58 -4.78 9.74
C ALA A 194 -0.49 -5.70 9.14
N LEU A 195 0.79 -5.50 9.50
CA LEU A 195 1.90 -6.34 9.06
C LEU A 195 2.20 -7.52 10.02
N GLN A 196 1.63 -7.51 11.22
CA GLN A 196 1.83 -8.54 12.25
C GLN A 196 0.70 -9.59 12.29
N GLU A 197 -0.42 -9.38 11.59
CA GLU A 197 -1.52 -10.35 11.39
C GLU A 197 -1.26 -11.32 10.24
#